data_AF-A0A9P6IKG3-F1
#
_entry.id   AF-A0A9P6IKG3-F1
#
_cell.length_a   1.000
_cell.length_b   1.000
_cell.length_c   1.000
_cell.angle_alpha   90.00
_cell.angle_beta   90.00
_cell.angle_gamma   90.00
#
_symmetry.space_group_name_H-M   'P 1'
#
loop_
_entity.id
_entity.type
_entity.pdbx_description
1 polymer ?
#
loop_
_entity_poly.entity_id
_entity_poly.type
_entity_poly.pdbx_seq_one_letter_code
_entity_poly.pdbx_strand_id
1 'polypeptide(L)'
;AALGLSPNILPAFEQLGLLEELAQIAFPVSCLELYHENLNHIGTIDGSGLKTKTGYDAYIFHRPDLYNVLLSRVPAEKISFNKKIVGVEQNEHGVTIHTSN
;
A
#
# COMPACT_ATOMS: atom_id res chain seq x y z
N ALA A 1 12.61 -2.18 0.67
CA ALA A 1 11.60 -3.27 0.57
C ALA A 1 10.51 -2.86 -0.40
N ALA A 2 10.05 -3.79 -1.25
CA ALA A 2 8.93 -3.56 -2.17
C ALA A 2 7.58 -3.76 -1.47
N LEU A 3 6.52 -3.18 -2.03
CA LEU A 3 5.12 -3.38 -1.63
C LEU A 3 4.28 -3.69 -2.85
N GLY A 4 3.36 -4.64 -2.74
CA GLY A 4 2.39 -4.96 -3.78
C GLY A 4 0.99 -4.51 -3.39
N LEU A 5 0.26 -3.89 -4.32
CA LEU A 5 -1.18 -3.67 -4.23
C LEU A 5 -1.87 -4.53 -5.30
N SER A 6 -2.78 -5.38 -4.86
CA SER A 6 -3.61 -6.22 -5.71
C SER A 6 -4.92 -5.51 -6.13
N PRO A 7 -5.62 -5.99 -7.16
CA PRO A 7 -6.84 -5.34 -7.68
C PRO A 7 -7.93 -5.05 -6.64
N ASN A 8 -7.98 -5.78 -5.54
CA ASN A 8 -9.01 -5.61 -4.50
C ASN A 8 -8.95 -4.27 -3.75
N ILE A 9 -7.80 -3.58 -3.68
CA ILE A 9 -7.67 -2.29 -2.99
C ILE A 9 -7.67 -1.09 -3.94
N LEU A 10 -7.37 -1.32 -5.22
CA LEU A 10 -7.27 -0.25 -6.23
C LEU A 10 -8.56 0.55 -6.46
N PRO A 11 -9.78 -0.02 -6.37
CA PRO A 11 -11.01 0.77 -6.39
C PRO A 11 -11.06 1.83 -5.29
N ALA A 12 -10.53 1.55 -4.09
CA ALA A 12 -10.51 2.54 -3.00
C ALA A 12 -9.55 3.69 -3.33
N PHE A 13 -8.41 3.40 -3.96
CA PHE A 13 -7.49 4.43 -4.43
C PHE A 13 -8.06 5.24 -5.60
N GLU A 14 -8.86 4.62 -6.46
CA GLU A 14 -9.61 5.33 -7.51
C GLU A 14 -10.64 6.30 -6.93
N GLN A 15 -11.41 5.87 -5.92
CA GLN A 15 -12.37 6.71 -5.20
C GLN A 15 -11.70 7.91 -4.51
N LEU A 16 -10.44 7.75 -4.08
CA LEU A 16 -9.63 8.82 -3.50
C LEU A 16 -8.95 9.72 -4.56
N GLY A 17 -9.13 9.42 -5.86
CA GLY A 17 -8.48 10.16 -6.96
C GLY A 17 -6.96 9.96 -7.02
N LEU A 18 -6.46 8.81 -6.53
CA LEU A 18 -5.02 8.50 -6.42
C LEU A 18 -4.54 7.45 -7.42
N LEU A 19 -5.46 6.72 -8.08
CA LEU A 19 -5.11 5.57 -8.91
C LEU A 19 -4.13 5.93 -10.05
N GLU A 20 -4.35 7.05 -10.74
CA GLU A 20 -3.48 7.49 -11.83
C GLU A 20 -2.07 7.84 -11.35
N GLU A 21 -1.96 8.58 -10.23
CA GLU A 21 -0.67 8.95 -9.64
C GLU A 21 0.10 7.70 -9.17
N LEU A 22 -0.60 6.75 -8.53
CA LEU A 22 -0.01 5.48 -8.15
C LEU A 22 0.51 4.72 -9.38
N ALA A 23 -0.25 4.68 -10.47
CA ALA A 23 0.18 4.00 -11.69
C ALA A 23 1.49 4.58 -12.28
N GLN A 24 1.76 5.89 -12.10
CA GLN A 24 3.00 6.52 -12.59
C GLN A 24 4.26 6.08 -11.83
N ILE A 25 4.13 5.70 -10.56
CA ILE A 25 5.25 5.25 -9.73
C ILE A 25 5.31 3.72 -9.58
N ALA A 26 4.35 3.01 -10.19
CA ALA A 26 4.20 1.57 -10.08
C ALA A 26 5.01 0.81 -11.14
N PHE A 27 5.41 -0.40 -10.77
CA PHE A 27 5.83 -1.45 -11.67
C PHE A 27 4.65 -2.42 -11.87
N PRO A 28 4.11 -2.57 -13.09
CA PRO A 28 3.04 -3.52 -13.34
C PRO A 28 3.56 -4.96 -13.20
N VAL A 29 2.72 -5.84 -12.64
CA VAL A 29 3.03 -7.27 -12.48
C VAL A 29 2.40 -8.05 -13.62
N SER A 30 3.23 -8.69 -14.45
CA SER A 30 2.78 -9.54 -15.55
C SER A 30 2.55 -11.00 -15.15
N CYS A 31 3.39 -11.54 -14.27
CA CYS A 31 3.27 -12.90 -13.76
C CYS A 31 3.96 -13.06 -12.39
N LEU A 32 3.65 -14.16 -11.71
CA LEU A 32 4.43 -14.67 -10.58
C LEU A 32 4.96 -16.06 -10.94
N GLU A 33 6.28 -16.19 -10.94
CA GLU A 33 6.95 -17.46 -11.15
C GLU A 33 7.20 -18.16 -9.80
N LEU A 34 6.75 -19.41 -9.68
CA LEU A 34 6.93 -20.21 -8.48
C LEU A 34 8.06 -21.22 -8.72
N TYR A 35 8.99 -21.27 -7.77
CA TYR A 35 10.14 -22.18 -7.82
C TYR A 35 10.21 -23.01 -6.54
N HIS A 36 10.69 -24.24 -6.66
CA HIS A 36 11.16 -25.02 -5.51
C HIS A 36 12.44 -24.39 -4.94
N GLU A 37 12.82 -24.79 -3.73
CA GLU A 37 14.06 -24.38 -3.07
C GLU A 37 15.33 -24.66 -3.87
N ASN A 38 15.30 -25.67 -4.75
CA ASN A 38 16.37 -26.01 -5.68
C ASN A 38 16.31 -25.23 -7.01
N LEU A 39 15.49 -24.18 -7.08
CA LEU A 39 15.25 -23.34 -8.26
C LEU A 39 14.61 -24.06 -9.46
N ASN A 40 14.07 -25.27 -9.26
CA ASN A 40 13.24 -25.90 -10.28
C ASN A 40 11.88 -25.19 -10.35
N HIS A 41 11.48 -24.83 -11.56
CA HIS A 41 10.21 -24.15 -11.81
C HIS A 41 9.02 -25.08 -11.47
N ILE A 42 8.09 -24.56 -10.67
CA ILE A 42 6.83 -25.22 -10.30
C ILE A 42 5.74 -24.84 -11.28
N GLY A 43 5.64 -23.55 -11.60
CA GLY A 43 4.60 -23.02 -12.46
C GLY A 43 4.48 -21.51 -12.37
N THR A 44 3.77 -20.96 -13.35
CA THR A 44 3.57 -19.54 -13.52
C THR A 44 2.12 -19.18 -13.19
N ILE A 45 1.92 -18.20 -12.31
CA ILE A 45 0.64 -17.52 -12.17
C ILE A 45 0.63 -16.36 -13.17
N ASP A 46 -0.12 -16.54 -14.25
CA ASP A 46 -0.26 -15.54 -15.30
C ASP A 46 -1.19 -14.38 -14.85
N GLY A 47 -0.65 -13.16 -14.85
CA GLY A 47 -1.34 -11.92 -14.53
C GLY A 47 -1.86 -11.18 -15.77
N SER A 48 -1.56 -11.63 -16.99
CA SER A 48 -1.89 -10.92 -18.23
C SER A 48 -3.38 -10.63 -18.44
N GLY A 49 -4.26 -11.46 -17.88
CA GLY A 49 -5.72 -11.30 -17.92
C GLY A 49 -6.34 -10.60 -16.71
N LEU A 50 -5.52 -10.11 -15.77
CA LEU A 50 -6.01 -9.62 -14.47
C LEU A 50 -6.92 -8.39 -14.64
N LYS A 51 -6.46 -7.39 -15.37
CA LYS A 51 -7.23 -6.17 -15.65
C LYS A 51 -8.54 -6.44 -16.37
N THR A 52 -8.56 -7.35 -17.34
CA THR A 52 -9.80 -7.72 -18.05
C THR A 52 -10.82 -8.35 -17.12
N LYS A 53 -10.38 -9.13 -16.13
CA LYS A 53 -11.26 -9.83 -15.18
C LYS A 53 -11.71 -8.94 -14.02
N THR A 54 -10.87 -8.02 -13.57
CA THR A 54 -11.08 -7.27 -12.31
C THR A 54 -11.32 -5.77 -12.52
N GLY A 55 -11.00 -5.25 -13.70
CA GLY A 55 -10.92 -3.81 -13.99
C GLY A 55 -9.56 -3.19 -13.68
N TYR A 56 -8.66 -3.88 -12.95
CA TYR A 56 -7.41 -3.31 -12.48
C TYR A 56 -6.20 -4.24 -12.64
N ASP A 57 -5.03 -3.63 -12.84
CA ASP A 57 -3.74 -4.33 -12.82
C ASP A 57 -3.30 -4.66 -11.38
N ALA A 58 -2.21 -5.40 -11.24
CA ALA A 58 -1.49 -5.50 -9.97
C ALA A 58 -0.23 -4.65 -10.04
N TYR A 59 0.04 -3.89 -8.97
CA TYR A 59 1.13 -2.93 -8.93
C TYR A 59 2.13 -3.26 -7.82
N ILE A 60 3.42 -3.16 -8.14
CA ILE A 60 4.52 -3.19 -7.18
C ILE A 60 5.12 -1.78 -7.09
N PHE A 61 5.51 -1.38 -5.89
CA PHE A 61 6.06 -0.06 -5.60
C PHE A 61 7.36 -0.20 -4.81
N HIS A 62 8.26 0.77 -4.99
CA HIS A 62 9.19 1.09 -3.93
C HIS A 62 8.40 1.67 -2.75
N ARG A 63 8.61 1.12 -1.55
CA ARG A 63 7.90 1.56 -0.34
C ARG A 63 8.00 3.08 -0.07
N PRO A 64 9.17 3.74 -0.23
CA PRO A 64 9.27 5.19 -0.02
C PRO A 64 8.37 5.98 -0.96
N ASP A 65 8.26 5.57 -2.23
CA ASP A 65 7.48 6.30 -3.23
C ASP A 65 5.98 6.22 -2.94
N LEU A 66 5.49 5.01 -2.63
CA LEU A 66 4.11 4.84 -2.16
C LEU A 66 3.84 5.65 -0.89
N TYR A 67 4.75 5.61 0.08
CA TYR A 67 4.62 6.40 1.32
C TYR A 67 4.55 7.90 1.04
N ASN A 68 5.39 8.42 0.14
CA ASN A 68 5.42 9.84 -0.20
C ASN A 68 4.12 10.30 -0.87
N VAL A 69 3.55 9.48 -1.78
CA VAL A 69 2.24 9.75 -2.38
C VAL A 69 1.15 9.80 -1.31
N LEU A 70 1.13 8.86 -0.36
CA LEU A 70 0.12 8.87 0.71
C LEU A 70 0.31 10.06 1.66
N LEU A 71 1.55 10.36 2.02
CA LEU A 71 1.90 11.44 2.93
C LEU A 71 1.51 12.81 2.33
N SER A 72 1.69 13.00 1.03
CA SER A 72 1.35 14.28 0.35
C SER A 72 -0.13 14.63 0.42
N ARG A 73 -1.00 13.65 0.69
CA ARG A 73 -2.46 13.84 0.80
C ARG A 73 -2.92 14.16 2.22
N VAL A 74 -2.04 14.12 3.20
CA VAL A 74 -2.34 14.46 4.59
C VAL A 74 -1.77 15.84 4.91
N PRO A 75 -2.59 16.80 5.39
CA PRO A 75 -2.08 18.11 5.79
C PRO A 75 -0.98 17.99 6.86
N ALA A 76 0.14 18.68 6.66
CA ALA A 76 1.33 18.54 7.49
C ALA A 76 1.07 18.90 8.96
N GLU A 77 0.19 19.87 9.22
CA GLU A 77 -0.22 20.30 10.55
C GLU A 77 -0.99 19.23 11.33
N LYS A 78 -1.53 18.21 10.65
CA LYS A 78 -2.19 17.07 11.27
C LYS A 78 -1.23 15.94 11.65
N ILE A 79 0.05 16.06 11.30
CA ILE A 79 1.05 15.03 11.56
C ILE A 79 2.08 15.55 12.57
N SER A 80 2.13 14.90 13.72
CA SER A 80 3.19 15.11 14.70
C SER A 80 4.21 13.97 14.62
N PHE A 81 5.33 14.22 13.95
CA PHE A 81 6.45 13.29 13.89
C PHE A 81 7.20 13.21 15.23
N ASN A 82 7.99 12.13 15.40
CA ASN A 82 8.81 11.90 16.59
C ASN A 82 8.03 11.81 17.91
N LYS A 83 6.73 11.50 17.84
CA LYS A 83 5.89 11.25 19.02
C LYS A 83 5.75 9.75 19.25
N LYS A 84 6.23 9.28 20.40
CA LYS A 84 6.01 7.90 20.85
C LYS A 84 4.85 7.90 21.85
N ILE A 85 3.88 7.02 21.68
CA ILE A 85 2.82 6.81 22.67
C ILE A 85 3.43 6.21 23.94
N VAL A 86 3.20 6.84 25.09
CA VAL A 86 3.68 6.41 26.42
C VAL A 86 2.55 6.05 27.37
N GLY A 87 1.31 6.45 27.05
CA GLY A 87 0.13 6.11 27.84
C GLY A 87 -1.15 6.29 27.04
N VAL A 88 -2.16 5.51 27.39
CA VAL A 88 -3.51 5.56 26.80
C VAL A 88 -4.51 5.43 27.94
N GLU A 89 -5.38 6.42 28.08
CA GLU A 89 -6.48 6.43 29.05
C GLU A 89 -7.80 6.50 28.31
N GLN A 90 -8.76 5.65 28.66
CA GLN A 90 -10.09 5.63 28.03
C GLN A 90 -11.17 5.81 29.11
N ASN A 91 -12.16 6.66 28.83
CA ASN A 91 -13.35 6.86 29.65
C ASN A 91 -14.62 6.89 28.76
N GLU A 92 -15.77 7.15 29.37
CA GLU A 92 -17.07 7.19 28.68
C GLU A 92 -17.15 8.24 27.56
N HIS A 93 -16.30 9.25 27.57
CA HIS A 93 -16.28 10.34 26.58
C HIS A 93 -15.23 10.16 25.47
N GLY A 94 -14.26 9.27 25.64
CA GLY A 94 -13.26 9.01 24.61
C GLY A 94 -11.93 8.48 25.12
N VAL A 95 -10.89 8.71 24.31
CA VAL A 95 -9.52 8.22 24.54
C VAL A 95 -8.56 9.40 24.58
N THR A 96 -7.75 9.47 25.63
CA THR A 96 -6.62 10.39 25.76
C THR A 96 -5.31 9.64 25.53
N ILE A 97 -4.47 10.17 24.64
CA ILE A 97 -3.16 9.60 24.30
C ILE A 97 -2.07 10.49 24.89
N HIS A 98 -1.21 9.92 25.73
CA HIS A 98 -0.01 10.57 26.25
C HIS A 98 1.18 10.20 25.36
N THR A 99 1.97 11.19 24.96
CA THR A 99 3.16 10.97 24.11
C THR A 99 4.42 11.47 24.79
N SER A 100 5.57 10.96 24.35
CA SER A 100 6.87 11.53 24.73
C SER A 100 6.96 12.99 24.28
N ASN A 101 7.64 13.81 25.10
CA ASN A 101 8.00 15.18 24.73
C ASN A 101 8.77 15.21 23.41
#